data_AF-A0A094DVQ0-F1
#
_entry.id   AF-A0A094DVQ0-F1
#
_cell.length_a   1.000
_cell.length_b   1.000
_cell.length_c   1.000
_cell.angle_alpha   90.00
_cell.angle_beta   90.00
_cell.angle_gamma   90.00
#
_symmetry.space_group_name_H-M   'P 1'
#
loop_
_entity.id
_entity.type
_entity.pdbx_description
1 polymer ?
#
loop_
_entity_poly.entity_id
_entity_poly.type
_entity_poly.pdbx_seq_one_letter_code
_entity_poly.pdbx_strand_id
1 'polypeptide(L)'
;MVRLKNRYLLVNILYPEATALPSSKVPNVVAFNQPTTDDLTPQLLIKAIREVVLELFGDYGSGAIAGSLMVKYLSPATSTFIIRVTRAHYRIAWAALSMMNTVPVKDGKKCVYRVVRVSGTIRKAEEEAIRRAREMMLRAKRELGDQSAATLESILGKAKDNRPVAVDSEVLMLDASDDDGEGYGSDDDG
;
A
#
# COMPACT_ATOMS: atom_id res chain seq x y z
N MET A 1 -5.81 15.35 32.16
CA MET A 1 -6.96 15.13 31.24
C MET A 1 -6.73 13.83 30.45
N VAL A 2 -7.64 12.86 30.53
CA VAL A 2 -7.49 11.52 29.91
C VAL A 2 -8.34 11.44 28.63
N ARG A 3 -7.76 10.92 27.54
CA ARG A 3 -8.47 10.68 26.26
C ARG A 3 -8.20 9.28 25.73
N LEU A 4 -9.18 8.68 25.05
CA LEU A 4 -9.01 7.41 24.36
C LEU A 4 -8.08 7.60 23.15
N LYS A 5 -7.00 6.80 23.09
CA LYS A 5 -6.02 6.84 21.99
C LYS A 5 -6.37 5.79 20.93
N ASN A 6 -6.53 6.23 19.69
CA ASN A 6 -6.80 5.37 18.54
C ASN A 6 -5.55 5.20 17.66
N ARG A 7 -5.59 4.16 16.82
CA ARG A 7 -4.64 3.90 15.73
C ARG A 7 -5.42 3.74 14.43
N TYR A 8 -4.83 4.24 13.36
CA TYR A 8 -5.36 4.17 12.00
C TYR A 8 -4.43 3.29 11.18
N LEU A 9 -4.96 2.21 10.63
CA LEU A 9 -4.20 1.30 9.77
C LEU A 9 -4.56 1.63 8.32
N LEU A 10 -3.55 1.99 7.54
CA LEU A 10 -3.65 2.09 6.08
C LEU A 10 -3.36 0.71 5.51
N VAL A 11 -4.29 0.17 4.74
CA VAL A 11 -4.23 -1.19 4.20
C VAL A 11 -4.49 -1.15 2.70
N ASN A 12 -3.71 -1.93 1.95
CA ASN A 12 -3.88 -2.12 0.52
C ASN A 12 -4.20 -3.60 0.23
N ILE A 13 -5.14 -3.84 -0.68
CA ILE A 13 -5.52 -5.18 -1.14
C ILE A 13 -4.77 -5.46 -2.43
N LEU A 14 -4.04 -6.57 -2.46
CA LEU A 14 -3.17 -6.96 -3.56
C LEU A 14 -3.68 -8.25 -4.21
N TYR A 15 -3.54 -8.37 -5.52
CA TYR A 15 -4.06 -9.50 -6.30
C TYR A 15 -2.92 -10.23 -7.04
N PRO A 16 -2.20 -11.16 -6.37
CA PRO A 16 -1.04 -11.83 -6.96
C PRO A 16 -1.39 -12.76 -8.12
N GLU A 17 -2.55 -13.43 -8.08
CA GLU A 17 -2.96 -14.37 -9.15
C GLU A 17 -3.20 -13.67 -10.49
N ALA A 18 -3.43 -12.36 -10.49
CA ALA A 18 -3.64 -11.61 -11.72
C ALA A 18 -2.36 -11.47 -12.57
N THR A 19 -1.18 -11.73 -11.99
CA THR A 19 0.11 -11.79 -12.70
C THR A 19 0.32 -13.13 -13.43
N ALA A 20 -0.42 -14.18 -13.08
CA ALA A 20 -0.26 -15.51 -13.67
C ALA A 20 -0.87 -15.65 -15.07
N LEU A 21 -1.66 -14.65 -15.53
CA LEU A 21 -2.19 -14.60 -16.89
C LEU A 21 -1.14 -13.96 -17.82
N PRO A 22 -0.56 -14.70 -18.79
CA PRO A 22 0.60 -14.29 -19.58
C PRO A 22 0.28 -13.27 -20.70
N SER A 23 -0.75 -12.44 -20.52
CA SER A 23 -1.22 -11.53 -21.56
C SER A 23 -1.74 -10.24 -20.93
N SER A 24 -0.90 -9.21 -20.85
CA SER A 24 -1.36 -7.82 -21.00
C SER A 24 -0.17 -6.87 -20.97
N LYS A 25 -0.24 -5.84 -21.82
CA LYS A 25 0.67 -4.71 -22.01
C LYS A 25 0.72 -3.76 -20.79
N VAL A 26 0.42 -4.25 -19.60
CA VAL A 26 0.31 -3.46 -18.37
C VAL A 26 1.55 -3.66 -17.50
N PRO A 27 2.12 -2.58 -16.95
CA PRO A 27 3.24 -2.68 -16.03
C PRO A 27 2.91 -3.58 -14.83
N ASN A 28 3.90 -4.32 -14.33
CA ASN A 28 3.73 -5.28 -13.23
C ASN A 28 3.16 -4.63 -11.96
N VAL A 29 3.55 -3.37 -11.70
CA VAL A 29 3.04 -2.58 -10.57
C VAL A 29 1.52 -2.37 -10.65
N VAL A 30 0.98 -2.22 -11.85
CA VAL A 30 -0.47 -2.02 -12.07
C VAL A 30 -1.21 -3.36 -12.00
N ALA A 31 -0.61 -4.43 -12.52
CA ALA A 31 -1.19 -5.77 -12.47
C ALA A 31 -1.40 -6.26 -11.02
N PHE A 32 -0.49 -5.91 -10.11
CA PHE A 32 -0.57 -6.30 -8.70
C PHE A 32 -1.60 -5.50 -7.90
N ASN A 33 -1.89 -4.27 -8.34
CA ASN A 33 -2.75 -3.30 -7.67
C ASN A 33 -4.07 -3.09 -8.41
N GLN A 34 -4.64 -4.17 -8.92
CA GLN A 34 -5.89 -4.12 -9.65
C GLN A 34 -7.05 -3.56 -8.80
N PRO A 35 -8.01 -2.85 -9.43
CA PRO A 35 -9.22 -2.43 -8.76
C PRO A 35 -10.01 -3.61 -8.19
N THR A 36 -10.56 -3.41 -7.01
CA THR A 36 -11.53 -4.33 -6.40
C THR A 36 -12.90 -4.05 -7.00
N THR A 37 -13.73 -5.09 -7.15
CA THR A 37 -15.13 -4.95 -7.58
C THR A 37 -15.90 -4.01 -6.64
N ASP A 38 -16.81 -3.20 -7.19
CA ASP A 38 -17.59 -2.20 -6.44
C ASP A 38 -18.57 -2.80 -5.41
N ASP A 39 -18.75 -4.12 -5.42
CA ASP A 39 -19.56 -4.86 -4.44
C ASP A 39 -18.95 -4.88 -3.03
N LEU A 40 -17.66 -4.53 -2.88
CA LEU A 40 -17.01 -4.48 -1.59
C LEU A 40 -17.52 -3.28 -0.77
N THR A 41 -18.41 -3.56 0.18
CA THR A 41 -18.92 -2.53 1.11
C THR A 41 -18.11 -2.47 2.40
N PRO A 42 -18.04 -1.31 3.07
CA PRO A 42 -17.37 -1.16 4.38
C PRO A 42 -17.92 -2.11 5.45
N GLN A 43 -19.22 -2.40 5.42
CA GLN A 43 -19.91 -3.27 6.37
C GLN A 43 -19.47 -4.73 6.20
N LEU A 44 -19.36 -5.21 4.96
CA LEU A 44 -18.83 -6.53 4.65
C LEU A 44 -17.39 -6.68 5.13
N LEU A 45 -16.56 -5.64 4.91
CA LEU A 45 -15.18 -5.64 5.38
C LEU A 45 -15.08 -5.72 6.91
N ILE A 46 -15.89 -4.97 7.66
CA ILE A 46 -15.93 -5.04 9.13
C ILE A 46 -16.38 -6.44 9.59
N LYS A 47 -17.41 -7.00 8.96
CA LYS A 47 -17.90 -8.34 9.29
C LYS A 47 -16.82 -9.39 9.09
N ALA A 48 -16.15 -9.38 7.94
CA ALA A 48 -15.08 -10.33 7.62
C ALA A 48 -13.89 -10.21 8.58
N ILE A 49 -13.46 -8.99 8.90
CA ILE A 49 -12.38 -8.79 9.89
C ILE A 49 -12.79 -9.37 11.26
N ARG A 50 -14.03 -9.15 11.70
CA ARG A 50 -14.52 -9.68 12.99
C ARG A 50 -14.58 -11.20 12.99
N GLU A 51 -14.99 -11.82 11.89
CA GLU A 51 -15.05 -13.27 11.73
C GLU A 51 -13.66 -13.90 11.85
N VAL A 52 -12.67 -13.35 11.13
CA VAL A 52 -11.27 -13.83 11.24
C VAL A 52 -10.69 -13.57 12.62
N VAL A 53 -11.05 -12.46 13.27
CA VAL A 53 -10.61 -12.20 14.65
C VAL A 53 -11.22 -13.19 15.63
N LEU A 54 -12.50 -13.55 15.45
CA LEU A 54 -13.16 -14.56 16.25
C LEU A 54 -12.49 -15.94 16.07
N GLU A 55 -12.12 -16.30 14.85
CA GLU A 55 -11.41 -17.55 14.56
C GLU A 55 -10.02 -17.60 15.21
N LEU A 56 -9.24 -16.51 15.11
CA LEU A 56 -7.85 -16.49 15.60
C LEU A 56 -7.71 -16.23 17.11
N PHE A 57 -8.58 -15.41 17.68
CA PHE A 57 -8.45 -14.90 19.05
C PHE A 57 -9.66 -15.17 19.95
N GLY A 58 -10.68 -15.87 19.43
CA GLY A 58 -11.90 -16.20 20.15
C GLY A 58 -12.73 -14.98 20.56
N ASP A 59 -13.59 -15.21 21.55
CA ASP A 59 -14.52 -14.20 22.06
C ASP A 59 -13.80 -12.98 22.66
N TYR A 60 -12.62 -13.19 23.26
CA TYR A 60 -11.81 -12.11 23.81
C TYR A 60 -11.40 -11.11 22.72
N GLY A 61 -10.81 -11.61 21.62
CA GLY A 61 -10.38 -10.75 20.52
C GLY A 61 -11.55 -10.04 19.87
N SER A 62 -12.64 -10.78 19.64
CA SER A 62 -13.89 -10.24 19.06
C SER A 62 -14.45 -9.10 19.91
N GLY A 63 -14.57 -9.30 21.23
CA GLY A 63 -15.04 -8.27 22.17
C GLY A 63 -14.11 -7.07 22.27
N ALA A 64 -12.79 -7.31 22.30
CA ALA A 64 -11.79 -6.25 22.44
C ALA A 64 -11.80 -5.24 21.28
N ILE A 65 -12.10 -5.68 20.06
CA ILE A 65 -12.14 -4.80 18.89
C ILE A 65 -13.56 -4.32 18.53
N ALA A 66 -14.62 -4.99 19.01
CA ALA A 66 -16.00 -4.79 18.57
C ALA A 66 -16.44 -3.31 18.58
N GLY A 67 -16.17 -2.59 19.67
CA GLY A 67 -16.55 -1.18 19.82
C GLY A 67 -15.60 -0.17 19.16
N SER A 68 -14.40 -0.59 18.77
CA SER A 68 -13.38 0.33 18.26
C SER A 68 -13.16 0.27 16.75
N LEU A 69 -13.34 -0.93 16.17
CA LEU A 69 -13.14 -1.21 14.75
C LEU A 69 -14.15 -0.44 13.91
N MET A 70 -13.64 0.44 13.05
CA MET A 70 -14.46 1.22 12.11
C MET A 70 -13.69 1.49 10.83
N VAL A 71 -14.31 1.27 9.68
CA VAL A 71 -13.76 1.68 8.38
C VAL A 71 -14.00 3.18 8.22
N LYS A 72 -12.94 3.94 7.98
CA LYS A 72 -13.00 5.40 7.77
C LYS A 72 -12.95 5.78 6.30
N TYR A 73 -12.27 4.97 5.50
CA TYR A 73 -12.11 5.19 4.08
C TYR A 73 -12.02 3.83 3.39
N LEU A 74 -12.65 3.71 2.23
CA LEU A 74 -12.54 2.57 1.35
C LEU A 74 -12.63 3.10 -0.09
N SER A 75 -11.67 2.72 -0.93
CA SER A 75 -11.69 2.99 -2.36
C SER A 75 -11.52 1.68 -3.11
N PRO A 76 -12.58 1.16 -3.76
CA PRO A 76 -12.49 -0.02 -4.62
C PRO A 76 -11.53 0.19 -5.80
N ALA A 77 -11.52 1.40 -6.38
CA ALA A 77 -10.67 1.75 -7.52
C ALA A 77 -9.16 1.59 -7.25
N THR A 78 -8.72 1.92 -6.03
CA THR A 78 -7.31 1.80 -5.62
C THR A 78 -7.06 0.64 -4.67
N SER A 79 -8.09 -0.17 -4.40
CA SER A 79 -8.03 -1.31 -3.49
C SER A 79 -7.47 -0.97 -2.10
N THR A 80 -7.61 0.29 -1.67
CA THR A 80 -7.00 0.84 -0.45
C THR A 80 -8.08 1.27 0.54
N PHE A 81 -7.85 1.01 1.82
CA PHE A 81 -8.77 1.41 2.88
C PHE A 81 -8.05 1.79 4.18
N ILE A 82 -8.75 2.53 5.03
CA ILE A 82 -8.27 2.97 6.34
C ILE A 82 -9.24 2.47 7.40
N ILE A 83 -8.74 1.71 8.38
CA ILE A 83 -9.50 1.30 9.57
C ILE A 83 -9.00 2.03 10.82
N ARG A 84 -9.93 2.33 11.72
CA ARG A 84 -9.66 2.82 13.07
C ARG A 84 -9.81 1.68 14.06
N VAL A 85 -8.87 1.55 14.99
CA VAL A 85 -8.91 0.62 16.13
C VAL A 85 -8.33 1.31 17.37
N THR A 86 -8.66 0.86 18.58
CA THR A 86 -8.01 1.35 19.81
C THR A 86 -6.52 1.02 19.82
N ARG A 87 -5.71 1.86 20.48
CA ARG A 87 -4.26 1.62 20.63
C ARG A 87 -3.94 0.30 21.34
N ALA A 88 -4.80 -0.18 22.23
CA ALA A 88 -4.54 -1.43 22.95
C ALA A 88 -4.63 -2.66 22.04
N HIS A 89 -5.54 -2.65 21.05
CA HIS A 89 -5.92 -3.85 20.31
C HIS A 89 -5.64 -3.77 18.79
N TYR A 90 -4.91 -2.75 18.32
CA TYR A 90 -4.60 -2.62 16.88
C TYR A 90 -3.81 -3.80 16.31
N ARG A 91 -3.02 -4.50 17.14
CA ARG A 91 -2.24 -5.69 16.74
C ARG A 91 -3.15 -6.89 16.43
N ILE A 92 -4.27 -7.03 17.14
CA ILE A 92 -5.27 -8.08 16.88
C ILE A 92 -5.86 -7.87 15.48
N ALA A 93 -6.26 -6.63 15.17
CA ALA A 93 -6.78 -6.29 13.85
C ALA A 93 -5.72 -6.45 12.75
N TRP A 94 -4.46 -6.09 13.00
CA TRP A 94 -3.36 -6.33 12.05
C TRP A 94 -3.20 -7.83 11.77
N ALA A 95 -3.06 -8.65 12.81
CA ALA A 95 -2.87 -10.09 12.65
C ALA A 95 -4.01 -10.73 11.83
N ALA A 96 -5.26 -10.36 12.12
CA ALA A 96 -6.40 -10.83 11.36
C ALA A 96 -6.35 -10.41 9.89
N LEU A 97 -6.01 -9.15 9.60
CA LEU A 97 -5.82 -8.70 8.21
C LEU A 97 -4.76 -9.53 7.48
N SER A 98 -3.65 -9.86 8.15
CA SER A 98 -2.58 -10.67 7.53
C SER A 98 -3.00 -12.11 7.23
N MET A 99 -4.03 -12.64 7.91
CA MET A 99 -4.57 -13.99 7.67
C MET A 99 -5.74 -13.99 6.66
N MET A 100 -6.34 -12.84 6.37
CA MET A 100 -7.36 -12.74 5.32
C MET A 100 -6.71 -12.94 3.94
N ASN A 101 -7.27 -13.87 3.16
CA ASN A 101 -6.75 -14.27 1.85
C ASN A 101 -7.79 -14.16 0.70
N THR A 102 -9.01 -13.71 1.00
CA THR A 102 -10.10 -13.55 0.03
C THR A 102 -10.88 -12.28 0.30
N VAL A 103 -11.34 -11.64 -0.77
CA VAL A 103 -12.22 -10.47 -0.69
C VAL A 103 -13.60 -10.90 -0.16
N PRO A 104 -14.20 -10.20 0.82
CA PRO A 104 -15.47 -10.60 1.42
C PRO A 104 -16.69 -10.19 0.56
N VAL A 105 -16.75 -10.73 -0.65
CA VAL A 105 -17.80 -10.56 -1.65
C VAL A 105 -18.19 -11.95 -2.19
N LYS A 106 -19.40 -12.09 -2.75
CA LYS A 106 -19.79 -13.31 -3.47
C LYS A 106 -18.81 -13.55 -4.62
N ASP A 107 -18.18 -14.72 -4.67
CA ASP A 107 -17.10 -15.06 -5.62
C ASP A 107 -15.85 -14.16 -5.49
N GLY A 108 -15.49 -13.84 -4.23
CA GLY A 108 -14.32 -13.04 -3.91
C GLY A 108 -13.02 -13.61 -4.48
N LYS A 109 -12.28 -12.78 -5.22
CA LYS A 109 -10.93 -13.11 -5.69
C LYS A 109 -9.98 -13.33 -4.50
N LYS A 110 -9.01 -14.23 -4.67
CA LYS A 110 -7.90 -14.37 -3.72
C LYS A 110 -7.08 -13.09 -3.70
N CYS A 111 -6.79 -12.60 -2.52
CA CYS A 111 -6.09 -11.36 -2.32
C CYS A 111 -5.18 -11.42 -1.10
N VAL A 112 -4.26 -10.47 -1.01
CA VAL A 112 -3.40 -10.30 0.16
C VAL A 112 -3.63 -8.90 0.72
N TYR A 113 -4.02 -8.84 1.99
CA TYR A 113 -4.16 -7.58 2.70
C TYR A 113 -2.81 -7.16 3.27
N ARG A 114 -2.22 -6.11 2.66
CA ARG A 114 -0.96 -5.54 3.12
C ARG A 114 -1.23 -4.32 4.00
N VAL A 115 -0.89 -4.42 5.28
CA VAL A 115 -0.83 -3.25 6.16
C VAL A 115 0.40 -2.43 5.81
N VAL A 116 0.17 -1.19 5.38
CA VAL A 116 1.20 -0.31 4.83
C VAL A 116 1.78 0.61 5.91
N ARG A 117 0.90 1.17 6.75
CA ARG A 117 1.27 2.11 7.80
C ARG A 117 0.29 2.05 8.95
N VAL A 118 0.79 2.24 10.17
CA VAL A 118 -0.02 2.49 11.36
C VAL A 118 0.25 3.91 11.87
N SER A 119 -0.79 4.73 11.91
CA SER A 119 -0.72 6.15 12.27
C SER A 119 -1.53 6.44 13.54
N GLY A 120 -1.17 7.50 14.26
CA GLY A 120 -1.93 7.97 15.42
C GLY A 120 -3.13 8.86 15.05
N THR A 121 -3.03 9.58 13.94
CA THR A 121 -4.08 10.48 13.42
C THR A 121 -4.45 10.06 12.00
N ILE A 122 -5.68 10.38 11.60
CA ILE A 122 -6.17 10.09 10.25
C ILE A 122 -5.41 10.90 9.19
N ARG A 123 -5.10 12.18 9.47
CA ARG A 123 -4.33 13.05 8.56
C ARG A 123 -3.00 12.44 8.15
N LYS A 124 -2.25 11.86 9.11
CA LYS A 124 -0.98 11.18 8.81
C LYS A 124 -1.16 9.88 8.03
N ALA A 125 -2.30 9.21 8.14
CA ALA A 125 -2.61 8.04 7.30
C ALA A 125 -2.97 8.47 5.86
N GLU A 126 -3.68 9.58 5.70
CA GLU A 126 -4.07 10.16 4.41
C GLU A 126 -2.84 10.71 3.66
N GLU A 127 -1.97 11.47 4.34
CA GLU A 127 -0.70 11.96 3.79
C GLU A 127 0.15 10.80 3.24
N GLU A 128 0.26 9.71 4.00
CA GLU A 128 0.99 8.50 3.58
C GLU A 128 0.31 7.77 2.41
N ALA A 129 -1.02 7.73 2.37
CA ALA A 129 -1.75 7.15 1.25
C ALA A 129 -1.49 7.93 -0.04
N ILE A 130 -1.52 9.27 0.03
CA ILE A 130 -1.24 10.16 -1.11
C ILE A 130 0.21 10.04 -1.54
N ARG A 131 1.17 10.05 -0.61
CA ARG A 131 2.60 9.90 -0.90
C ARG A 131 2.87 8.62 -1.67
N ARG A 132 2.26 7.51 -1.25
CA ARG A 132 2.42 6.20 -1.91
C ARG A 132 1.70 6.09 -3.23
N ALA A 133 0.52 6.68 -3.36
CA ALA A 133 -0.17 6.74 -4.65
C ALA A 133 0.69 7.49 -5.69
N ARG A 134 1.31 8.61 -5.31
CA ARG A 134 2.24 9.37 -6.18
C ARG A 134 3.46 8.54 -6.56
N GLU A 135 4.07 7.88 -5.59
CA GLU A 135 5.23 7.00 -5.81
C GLU A 135 4.89 5.83 -6.76
N MET A 136 3.71 5.23 -6.61
CA MET A 136 3.23 4.15 -7.47
C MET A 136 2.97 4.62 -8.90
N MET A 137 2.37 5.80 -9.08
CA MET A 137 2.20 6.41 -10.40
C MET A 137 3.54 6.71 -11.07
N LEU A 138 4.53 7.19 -10.32
CA LEU A 138 5.86 7.47 -10.85
C LEU A 138 6.56 6.17 -11.32
N ARG A 139 6.47 5.11 -10.53
CA ARG A 139 7.00 3.78 -10.88
C ARG A 139 6.32 3.22 -12.14
N ALA A 140 4.99 3.30 -12.22
CA ALA A 140 4.25 2.86 -13.40
C ALA A 140 4.61 3.66 -14.67
N LYS A 141 4.85 4.97 -14.54
CA LYS A 141 5.32 5.81 -15.66
C LYS A 141 6.72 5.43 -16.13
N ARG A 142 7.65 5.14 -15.22
CA ARG A 142 9.01 4.70 -15.57
C ARG A 142 8.99 3.37 -16.30
N GLU A 143 8.25 2.38 -15.80
CA GLU A 143 8.13 1.07 -16.45
C GLU A 143 7.54 1.18 -17.87
N LEU A 144 6.57 2.07 -18.08
CA LEU A 144 6.02 2.33 -19.42
C LEU A 144 7.01 3.07 -20.33
N GLY A 145 7.78 4.01 -19.78
CA GLY A 145 8.84 4.75 -20.48
C GLY A 145 9.96 3.82 -20.96
N ASP A 146 10.45 2.95 -20.09
CA ASP A 146 11.49 1.96 -20.42
C ASP A 146 10.99 0.96 -21.47
N GLN A 147 9.73 0.51 -21.34
CA GLN A 147 9.10 -0.32 -22.36
C GLN A 147 9.00 0.42 -23.69
N SER A 148 8.61 1.69 -23.70
CA SER A 148 8.51 2.48 -24.93
C SER A 148 9.87 2.72 -25.60
N ALA A 149 10.93 2.99 -24.82
CA ALA A 149 12.29 3.14 -25.32
C ALA A 149 12.81 1.82 -25.93
N ALA A 150 12.62 0.70 -25.22
CA ALA A 150 12.99 -0.62 -25.73
C ALA A 150 12.17 -1.01 -26.99
N THR A 151 10.89 -0.63 -27.07
CA THR A 151 10.06 -0.90 -28.26
C THR A 151 10.50 -0.03 -29.44
N LEU A 152 10.84 1.24 -29.20
CA LEU A 152 11.37 2.15 -30.22
C LEU A 152 12.74 1.68 -30.74
N GLU A 153 13.66 1.26 -29.87
CA GLU A 153 14.95 0.69 -30.29
C GLU A 153 14.78 -0.58 -31.13
N SER A 154 13.78 -1.42 -30.82
CA SER A 154 13.46 -2.61 -31.60
C SER A 154 12.83 -2.30 -32.97
N ILE A 155 12.14 -1.17 -33.12
CA ILE A 155 11.45 -0.76 -34.37
C ILE A 155 12.37 0.07 -35.27
N LEU A 156 13.16 0.98 -34.71
CA LEU A 156 14.11 1.81 -35.45
C LEU A 156 15.37 1.05 -35.86
N GLY A 157 15.60 -0.13 -35.29
CA GLY A 157 16.78 -0.95 -35.54
C GLY A 157 18.04 -0.35 -34.93
N LYS A 158 18.94 -1.21 -34.43
CA LYS A 158 20.28 -0.79 -34.04
C LYS A 158 20.97 -0.17 -35.25
N ALA A 159 21.10 1.16 -35.27
CA ALA A 159 22.04 1.83 -36.16
C ALA A 159 23.43 1.26 -35.88
N LYS A 160 23.92 0.44 -36.81
CA LYS A 160 25.32 0.00 -36.84
C LYS A 160 26.15 1.21 -37.24
N ASP A 161 26.39 2.12 -36.30
CA ASP A 161 27.40 3.17 -36.47
C ASP A 161 28.53 2.96 -35.48
N ASN A 162 29.59 2.39 -36.01
CA ASN A 162 30.87 2.23 -35.36
C ASN A 162 31.60 3.58 -35.39
N ARG A 163 31.23 4.52 -34.51
CA ARG A 163 31.99 5.76 -34.22
C ARG A 163 31.78 6.17 -32.75
N PRO A 164 32.83 6.54 -32.00
CA PRO A 164 32.64 7.05 -30.65
C PRO A 164 32.21 8.51 -30.77
N VAL A 165 30.98 8.81 -30.35
CA VAL A 165 30.52 10.19 -30.16
C VAL A 165 30.17 10.33 -28.69
N ALA A 166 30.99 11.12 -27.99
CA ALA A 166 30.69 11.60 -26.65
C ALA A 166 29.37 12.38 -26.70
N VAL A 167 28.40 11.97 -25.89
CA VAL A 167 27.22 12.78 -25.61
C VAL A 167 27.01 12.73 -24.10
N ASP A 168 27.08 13.93 -23.52
CA ASP A 168 27.04 14.20 -22.11
C ASP A 168 25.80 13.58 -21.45
N SER A 169 26.04 12.64 -20.54
CA SER A 169 25.04 12.27 -19.55
C SER A 169 25.00 13.37 -18.49
N GLU A 170 24.17 14.38 -18.72
CA GLU A 170 23.68 15.22 -17.63
C GLU A 170 22.88 14.34 -16.66
N VAL A 171 23.60 13.85 -15.66
CA VAL A 171 23.06 13.24 -14.46
C VAL A 171 22.23 14.32 -13.77
N LEU A 172 20.91 14.23 -13.87
CA LEU A 172 19.98 14.96 -13.00
C LEU A 172 20.10 14.38 -11.58
N MET A 173 21.17 14.80 -10.89
CA MET A 173 21.30 14.76 -9.43
C MET A 173 20.22 15.67 -8.88
N LEU A 174 19.09 15.11 -8.44
CA LEU A 174 18.11 15.85 -7.65
C LEU A 174 18.19 15.35 -6.21
N ASP A 175 18.96 16.14 -5.46
CA ASP A 175 19.14 16.24 -4.02
C ASP A 175 18.28 15.29 -3.16
N ALA A 176 18.96 14.33 -2.54
CA ALA A 176 18.46 13.60 -1.38
C ALA A 176 19.14 14.18 -0.13
N SER A 177 18.77 15.41 0.22
CA SER A 177 19.08 16.01 1.53
C SER A 177 17.77 16.39 2.20
N ASP A 178 17.29 15.50 3.07
CA ASP A 178 16.49 15.85 4.25
C ASP A 178 16.80 14.75 5.29
N ASP A 179 18.02 14.86 5.81
CA ASP A 179 18.50 14.18 7.02
C ASP A 179 18.12 15.06 8.22
N ASP A 180 16.88 14.95 8.68
CA ASP A 180 16.47 15.50 9.98
C ASP A 180 16.85 14.49 11.09
N GLY A 181 18.15 14.38 11.34
CA GLY A 181 18.69 13.79 12.56
C GLY A 181 18.54 14.75 13.72
N GLU A 182 17.47 14.62 14.53
CA GLU A 182 17.38 15.32 15.81
C GLU A 182 18.47 14.80 16.77
N GLY A 183 19.48 15.65 16.99
CA GLY A 183 20.56 15.43 17.93
C GLY A 183 20.08 15.46 19.38
N TYR A 184 20.32 14.37 20.10
CA TYR A 184 20.34 14.37 21.56
C TYR A 184 21.61 15.09 22.01
N GLY A 185 21.46 16.33 22.50
CA GLY A 185 22.52 17.03 23.21
C GLY A 185 22.85 16.29 24.52
N SER A 186 24.05 15.74 24.60
CA SER A 186 24.69 15.39 25.85
C SER A 186 25.47 16.62 26.33
N ASP A 187 24.92 17.33 27.31
CA ASP A 187 25.69 18.28 28.11
C ASP A 187 26.45 17.48 29.18
N ASP A 188 27.77 17.36 29.00
CA ASP A 188 28.73 17.05 30.05
C ASP A 188 29.82 18.13 29.97
N ASP A 189 29.92 18.94 31.02
CA ASP A 189 31.14 19.63 31.46
C ASP A 189 30.82 20.43 32.74
N GLY A 190 31.41 20.02 33.88
CA GLY A 190 31.58 20.86 35.09
C GLY A 190 30.99 20.34 36.40
#